data_AF-A0A9D1G774-F1
#
_entry.id   AF-A0A9D1G774-F1
#
_cell.length_a   1.000
_cell.length_b   1.000
_cell.length_c   1.000
_cell.angle_alpha   90.00
_cell.angle_beta   90.00
_cell.angle_gamma   90.00
#
_symmetry.space_group_name_H-M   'P 1'
#
loop_
_entity.id
_entity.type
_entity.pdbx_description
1 polymer ?
#
loop_
_entity_poly.entity_id
_entity_poly.type
_entity_poly.pdbx_seq_one_letter_code
_entity_poly.pdbx_strand_id
1 'polypeptide(L)'
;MKKARLATLVICLLALALLLSACGGDAGDGRGDVVEEPQVTAGDFYGCWEYEEYDNWLCINADGTYEWYNPDGTCTSGEYTIDGVELLMNDGELFFALDGEGGMIDSEGDRLFKSSLPEVWPGAVEEEAGFTAIAADFSGCWKYDDYGVWLYIYGDGHYDWIYENGDGYIGSWTFSDGEMHLDNDTVLYFDEDGILTDDDGDTFARSTLPNEGSDPGDSWDGLDWDSNAEDFYGCWEAYGEYIWLYIYDDGTYEWFGDYDGSDWIGTYYMLGNALVLDTSVVFVFNEYGDIVDQDGNDMYASELPDEYL
;
A
#
# COMPACT_ATOMS: atom_id res chain seq x y z
N MET A 1 -6.11 -42.53 16.93
CA MET A 1 -7.13 -43.61 17.05
C MET A 1 -7.89 -43.68 18.39
N LYS A 2 -7.30 -43.44 19.57
CA LYS A 2 -8.06 -43.48 20.85
C LYS A 2 -8.80 -42.18 21.21
N LYS A 3 -8.34 -41.02 20.70
CA LYS A 3 -8.93 -39.71 20.99
C LYS A 3 -10.22 -39.44 20.21
N ALA A 4 -10.23 -39.76 18.91
CA ALA A 4 -11.43 -39.63 18.05
C ALA A 4 -12.64 -40.43 18.56
N ARG A 5 -12.42 -41.68 19.04
CA ARG A 5 -13.48 -42.50 19.64
C ARG A 5 -14.00 -41.97 20.98
N LEU A 6 -13.22 -41.11 21.66
CA LEU A 6 -13.63 -40.48 22.91
C LEU A 6 -14.53 -39.27 22.63
N ALA A 7 -14.21 -38.48 21.61
CA ALA A 7 -15.00 -37.32 21.17
C ALA A 7 -16.40 -37.73 20.67
N THR A 8 -16.48 -38.74 19.79
CA THR A 8 -17.76 -39.31 19.33
C THR A 8 -18.63 -39.82 20.50
N LEU A 9 -18.00 -40.41 21.52
CA LEU A 9 -18.73 -40.91 22.69
C LEU A 9 -19.28 -39.78 23.56
N VAL A 10 -18.56 -38.66 23.69
CA VAL A 10 -18.98 -37.48 24.45
C VAL A 10 -20.13 -36.75 23.76
N ILE A 11 -20.08 -36.64 22.43
CA ILE A 11 -21.17 -36.05 21.62
C ILE A 11 -22.44 -36.90 21.72
N CYS A 12 -22.32 -38.24 21.60
CA CYS A 12 -23.46 -39.14 21.80
C CYS A 12 -24.02 -39.08 23.24
N LEU A 13 -23.17 -38.88 24.25
CA LEU A 13 -23.60 -38.78 25.65
C LEU A 13 -24.33 -37.46 25.97
N LEU A 14 -23.92 -36.35 25.35
CA LEU A 14 -24.60 -35.05 25.47
C LEU A 14 -25.97 -35.08 24.78
N ALA A 15 -26.06 -35.69 23.59
CA ALA A 15 -27.34 -35.90 22.90
C ALA A 15 -28.30 -36.80 23.73
N LEU A 16 -27.77 -37.85 24.39
CA LEU A 16 -28.59 -38.73 25.24
C LEU A 16 -29.07 -38.03 26.53
N ALA A 17 -28.27 -37.12 27.10
CA ALA A 17 -28.63 -36.38 28.31
C ALA A 17 -29.74 -35.34 28.05
N LEU A 18 -29.79 -34.76 26.85
CA LEU A 18 -30.87 -33.87 26.41
C LEU A 18 -32.19 -34.64 26.17
N LEU A 19 -32.12 -35.88 25.69
CA LEU A 19 -33.31 -36.75 25.53
C LEU A 19 -33.94 -37.21 26.85
N LEU A 20 -33.16 -37.29 27.93
CA LEU A 20 -33.64 -37.74 29.25
C LEU A 20 -34.26 -36.61 30.09
N SER A 21 -33.97 -35.32 29.80
CA SER A 21 -34.57 -34.19 30.52
C SER A 21 -35.98 -33.84 30.04
N ALA A 22 -36.40 -34.36 28.87
CA ALA A 22 -37.72 -34.12 28.29
C ALA A 22 -38.81 -35.15 28.68
N CYS A 23 -38.45 -36.24 29.38
CA CYS A 23 -39.40 -37.26 29.83
C CYS A 23 -39.76 -37.08 31.32
N GLY A 24 -40.49 -36.01 31.61
CA GLY A 24 -40.95 -35.74 32.98
C GLY A 24 -42.17 -34.84 33.03
N GLY A 25 -43.31 -35.30 32.50
CA GLY A 25 -44.55 -34.52 32.62
C GLY A 25 -45.77 -35.08 31.90
N ASP A 26 -46.54 -35.86 32.66
CA ASP A 26 -48.01 -35.98 32.66
C ASP A 26 -48.75 -36.67 31.51
N ALA A 27 -49.73 -37.48 31.91
CA ALA A 27 -50.55 -38.33 31.08
C ALA A 27 -51.76 -37.56 30.50
N GLY A 28 -51.91 -37.54 29.17
CA GLY A 28 -53.05 -36.94 28.50
C GLY A 28 -53.18 -37.45 27.06
N ASP A 29 -54.41 -37.46 26.54
CA ASP A 29 -54.89 -38.24 25.39
C ASP A 29 -54.07 -38.23 24.08
N GLY A 30 -53.74 -39.44 23.60
CA GLY A 30 -54.46 -40.09 22.49
C GLY A 30 -54.74 -39.35 21.18
N ARG A 31 -54.06 -38.24 20.85
CA ARG A 31 -54.08 -37.66 19.50
C ARG A 31 -52.65 -37.36 19.08
N GLY A 32 -52.07 -38.29 18.32
CA GLY A 32 -50.73 -38.15 17.78
C GLY A 32 -50.67 -36.97 16.81
N ASP A 33 -50.34 -35.79 17.33
CA ASP A 33 -49.62 -34.79 16.56
C ASP A 33 -48.27 -35.45 16.23
N VAL A 34 -48.11 -35.77 14.95
CA VAL A 34 -46.78 -36.00 14.39
C VAL A 34 -46.10 -34.64 14.52
N VAL A 35 -45.30 -34.47 15.57
CA VAL A 35 -44.32 -33.39 15.61
C VAL A 35 -43.37 -33.73 14.47
N GLU A 36 -43.54 -33.08 13.33
CA GLU A 36 -42.56 -33.18 12.25
C GLU A 36 -41.26 -32.65 12.83
N GLU A 37 -40.28 -33.55 13.00
CA GLU A 37 -38.94 -33.12 13.38
C GLU A 37 -38.44 -32.17 12.29
N PRO A 38 -37.84 -31.02 12.66
CA PRO A 38 -37.33 -30.08 11.68
C PRO A 38 -36.35 -30.83 10.76
N GLN A 39 -36.73 -30.99 9.50
CA GLN A 39 -35.86 -31.64 8.53
C GLN A 39 -34.76 -30.65 8.17
N VAL A 40 -33.54 -30.96 8.59
CA VAL A 40 -32.36 -30.26 8.12
C VAL A 40 -32.27 -30.47 6.61
N THR A 41 -32.13 -29.38 5.88
CA THR A 41 -31.99 -29.33 4.43
C THR A 41 -30.63 -28.74 4.07
N ALA A 42 -30.18 -28.93 2.82
CA ALA A 42 -28.99 -28.25 2.32
C ALA A 42 -29.05 -26.72 2.53
N GLY A 43 -30.26 -26.16 2.47
CA GLY A 43 -30.50 -24.72 2.63
C GLY A 43 -30.11 -24.16 3.99
N ASP A 44 -30.12 -24.99 5.02
CA ASP A 44 -29.75 -24.57 6.37
C ASP A 44 -28.25 -24.33 6.52
N PHE A 45 -27.44 -24.91 5.62
CA PHE A 45 -26.00 -24.71 5.55
C PHE A 45 -25.58 -23.54 4.66
N TYR A 46 -26.48 -22.95 3.87
CA TYR A 46 -26.08 -21.94 2.87
C TYR A 46 -25.54 -20.64 3.48
N GLY A 47 -24.59 -20.03 2.78
CA GLY A 47 -23.90 -18.81 3.20
C GLY A 47 -22.52 -19.10 3.78
N CYS A 48 -21.91 -18.08 4.37
CA CYS A 48 -20.56 -18.16 4.90
C CYS A 48 -20.55 -18.38 6.41
N TRP A 49 -19.59 -19.17 6.86
CA TRP A 49 -19.41 -19.59 8.24
C TRP A 49 -17.95 -19.40 8.62
N GLU A 50 -17.71 -18.86 9.80
CA GLU A 50 -16.38 -18.56 10.32
C GLU A 50 -16.09 -19.46 11.51
N TYR A 51 -14.88 -20.00 11.57
CA TYR A 51 -14.43 -20.79 12.71
C TYR A 51 -14.29 -19.91 13.97
N GLU A 52 -14.73 -20.40 15.13
CA GLU A 52 -14.62 -19.63 16.39
C GLU A 52 -13.16 -19.45 16.85
N GLU A 53 -12.29 -20.40 16.52
CA GLU A 53 -10.89 -20.45 16.98
C GLU A 53 -9.85 -20.15 15.89
N TYR A 54 -10.29 -20.02 14.62
CA TYR A 54 -9.40 -19.83 13.47
C TYR A 54 -9.97 -18.75 12.54
N ASP A 55 -9.08 -17.96 11.93
CA ASP A 55 -9.45 -17.00 10.89
C ASP A 55 -9.67 -17.71 9.53
N ASN A 56 -10.63 -18.64 9.49
CA ASN A 56 -10.98 -19.43 8.31
C ASN A 56 -12.48 -19.33 8.05
N TRP A 57 -12.86 -19.23 6.78
CA TRP A 57 -14.25 -19.12 6.36
C TRP A 57 -14.64 -20.24 5.41
N LEU A 58 -15.83 -20.79 5.62
CA LEU A 58 -16.45 -21.79 4.77
C LEU A 58 -17.76 -21.24 4.20
N CYS A 59 -17.81 -21.04 2.89
CA CYS A 59 -19.01 -20.62 2.17
C CYS A 59 -19.64 -21.81 1.44
N ILE A 60 -20.91 -22.07 1.74
CA ILE A 60 -21.70 -23.14 1.13
C ILE A 60 -22.68 -22.54 0.11
N ASN A 61 -22.56 -22.99 -1.14
CA ASN A 61 -23.31 -22.47 -2.26
C ASN A 61 -24.51 -23.37 -2.59
N ALA A 62 -25.60 -22.76 -3.07
CA ALA A 62 -26.83 -23.49 -3.40
C ALA A 62 -26.72 -24.44 -4.60
N ASP A 63 -25.64 -24.34 -5.38
CA ASP A 63 -25.38 -25.16 -6.56
C ASP A 63 -24.67 -26.49 -6.26
N GLY A 64 -24.41 -26.79 -4.99
CA GLY A 64 -23.71 -28.02 -4.56
C GLY A 64 -22.20 -27.84 -4.39
N THR A 65 -21.68 -26.62 -4.48
CA THR A 65 -20.26 -26.31 -4.28
C THR A 65 -19.99 -25.63 -2.94
N TYR A 66 -18.73 -25.64 -2.52
CA TYR A 66 -18.24 -24.86 -1.39
C TYR A 66 -16.95 -24.14 -1.75
N GLU A 67 -16.67 -23.07 -1.01
CA GLU A 67 -15.43 -22.31 -1.03
C GLU A 67 -14.91 -22.20 0.40
N TRP A 68 -13.66 -22.59 0.64
CA TRP A 68 -12.99 -22.54 1.93
C TRP A 68 -11.80 -21.59 1.84
N TYR A 69 -11.89 -20.49 2.56
CA TYR A 69 -10.89 -19.45 2.62
C TYR A 69 -10.01 -19.59 3.86
N ASN A 70 -8.71 -19.47 3.63
CA ASN A 70 -7.68 -19.37 4.66
C ASN A 70 -7.53 -17.90 5.12
N PRO A 71 -6.79 -17.66 6.23
CA PRO A 71 -6.57 -16.31 6.74
C PRO A 71 -5.90 -15.38 5.72
N ASP A 72 -5.16 -15.90 4.75
CA ASP A 72 -4.47 -15.17 3.68
C ASP A 72 -5.33 -14.88 2.44
N GLY A 73 -6.61 -15.26 2.48
CA GLY A 73 -7.53 -15.11 1.36
C GLY A 73 -7.35 -16.14 0.25
N THR A 74 -6.40 -17.07 0.38
CA THR A 74 -6.34 -18.23 -0.51
C THR A 74 -7.59 -19.08 -0.32
N CYS A 75 -8.16 -19.54 -1.44
CA CYS A 75 -9.41 -20.28 -1.45
C CYS A 75 -9.19 -21.67 -2.05
N THR A 76 -9.74 -22.69 -1.39
CA THR A 76 -9.95 -24.01 -1.96
C THR A 76 -11.43 -24.24 -2.16
N SER A 77 -11.83 -24.69 -3.35
CA SER A 77 -13.23 -24.98 -3.68
C SER A 77 -13.44 -26.46 -3.95
N GLY A 78 -14.66 -26.95 -3.72
CA GLY A 78 -15.04 -28.32 -4.03
C GLY A 78 -16.55 -28.52 -4.13
N GLU A 79 -16.96 -29.77 -4.22
CA GLU A 79 -18.37 -30.18 -4.18
C GLU A 79 -18.71 -30.75 -2.81
N TYR A 80 -19.96 -30.61 -2.38
CA TYR A 80 -20.48 -31.23 -1.17
C TYR A 80 -21.69 -32.11 -1.48
N THR A 81 -21.99 -33.03 -0.56
CA THR A 81 -23.23 -33.80 -0.57
C THR A 81 -23.91 -33.70 0.78
N ILE A 82 -25.22 -33.99 0.84
CA ILE A 82 -25.95 -34.08 2.10
C ILE A 82 -26.29 -35.55 2.36
N ASP A 83 -25.95 -36.05 3.54
CA ASP A 83 -26.43 -37.34 4.05
C ASP A 83 -27.18 -37.14 5.37
N GLY A 84 -28.49 -37.29 5.32
CA GLY A 84 -29.36 -37.01 6.47
C GLY A 84 -29.29 -35.55 6.92
N VAL A 85 -28.66 -35.33 8.09
CA VAL A 85 -28.52 -34.02 8.72
C VAL A 85 -27.11 -33.44 8.62
N GLU A 86 -26.21 -34.13 7.90
CA GLU A 86 -24.81 -33.77 7.79
C GLU A 86 -24.47 -33.33 6.36
N LEU A 87 -23.65 -32.28 6.28
CA LEU A 87 -23.02 -31.86 5.03
C LEU A 87 -21.66 -32.54 4.93
N LEU A 88 -21.43 -33.28 3.85
CA LEU A 88 -20.25 -34.10 3.59
C LEU A 88 -19.37 -33.49 2.50
N MET A 89 -18.07 -33.45 2.74
CA MET A 89 -17.02 -33.01 1.81
C MET A 89 -15.92 -34.06 1.71
N ASN A 90 -15.10 -33.98 0.66
CA ASN A 90 -13.95 -34.87 0.43
C ASN A 90 -14.30 -36.36 0.62
N ASP A 91 -15.30 -36.83 -0.14
CA ASP A 91 -15.82 -38.21 -0.07
C ASP A 91 -16.26 -38.66 1.34
N GLY A 92 -16.68 -37.71 2.18
CA GLY A 92 -17.17 -37.95 3.54
C GLY A 92 -16.11 -37.99 4.62
N GLU A 93 -14.86 -37.61 4.33
CA GLU A 93 -13.81 -37.46 5.34
C GLU A 93 -14.04 -36.23 6.23
N LEU A 94 -14.63 -35.17 5.66
CA LEU A 94 -15.03 -33.97 6.37
C LEU A 94 -16.55 -33.89 6.39
N PHE A 95 -17.12 -33.64 7.57
CA PHE A 95 -18.56 -33.47 7.72
C PHE A 95 -18.89 -32.34 8.68
N PHE A 96 -20.02 -31.69 8.46
CA PHE A 96 -20.52 -30.59 9.26
C PHE A 96 -21.96 -30.87 9.67
N ALA A 97 -22.28 -30.57 10.93
CA ALA A 97 -23.63 -30.67 11.48
C ALA A 97 -24.02 -29.34 12.12
N LEU A 98 -25.31 -29.00 12.08
CA LEU A 98 -25.82 -27.85 12.81
C LEU A 98 -25.78 -28.14 14.32
N ASP A 99 -25.41 -27.15 15.13
CA ASP A 99 -25.30 -27.30 16.59
C ASP A 99 -26.64 -27.13 17.34
N GLY A 100 -27.68 -26.70 16.63
CA GLY A 100 -29.01 -26.41 17.18
C GLY A 100 -29.16 -25.02 17.80
N GLU A 101 -28.08 -24.24 17.90
CA GLU A 101 -28.04 -22.86 18.41
C GLU A 101 -27.85 -21.82 17.29
N GLY A 102 -27.72 -22.30 16.04
CA GLY A 102 -27.54 -21.47 14.84
C GLY A 102 -26.10 -21.45 14.32
N GLY A 103 -25.22 -22.27 14.90
CA GLY A 103 -23.87 -22.55 14.46
C GLY A 103 -23.75 -23.90 13.74
N MET A 104 -22.51 -24.23 13.35
CA MET A 104 -22.11 -25.54 12.87
C MET A 104 -20.99 -26.11 13.74
N ILE A 105 -20.87 -27.44 13.72
CA ILE A 105 -19.76 -28.17 14.29
C ILE A 105 -19.20 -29.09 13.20
N ASP A 106 -17.87 -29.08 13.04
CA ASP A 106 -17.20 -29.95 12.08
C ASP A 106 -16.89 -31.36 12.63
N SER A 107 -16.22 -32.18 11.82
CA SER A 107 -15.92 -33.57 12.16
C SER A 107 -14.90 -33.73 13.29
N GLU A 108 -14.16 -32.68 13.63
CA GLU A 108 -13.19 -32.64 14.73
C GLU A 108 -13.79 -32.06 16.02
N GLY A 109 -14.95 -31.39 15.91
CA GLY A 109 -15.69 -30.80 17.02
C GLY A 109 -15.50 -29.29 17.12
N ASP A 110 -14.89 -28.66 16.13
CA ASP A 110 -14.65 -27.23 16.09
C ASP A 110 -15.92 -26.51 15.64
N ARG A 111 -16.16 -25.33 16.24
CA ARG A 111 -17.39 -24.56 16.07
C ARG A 111 -17.24 -23.53 14.97
N LEU A 112 -18.32 -23.33 14.22
CA LEU A 112 -18.45 -22.26 13.24
C LEU A 112 -19.73 -21.47 13.48
N PHE A 113 -19.68 -20.16 13.26
CA PHE A 113 -20.82 -19.26 13.35
C PHE A 113 -21.08 -18.58 11.99
N LYS A 114 -22.33 -18.18 11.73
CA LYS A 114 -22.69 -17.42 10.53
C LYS A 114 -21.91 -16.11 10.47
N SER A 115 -21.22 -15.89 9.36
CA SER A 115 -20.43 -14.68 9.12
C SER A 115 -20.51 -14.24 7.66
N SER A 116 -19.88 -13.12 7.33
CA SER A 116 -19.58 -12.69 5.96
C SER A 116 -18.08 -12.80 5.73
N LEU A 117 -17.66 -12.98 4.48
CA LEU A 117 -16.24 -12.89 4.17
C LEU A 117 -15.69 -11.51 4.57
N PRO A 118 -14.46 -11.45 5.11
CA PRO A 118 -13.86 -10.19 5.50
C PRO A 118 -13.53 -9.35 4.25
N GLU A 119 -13.60 -8.02 4.38
CA GLU A 119 -13.13 -7.11 3.33
C GLU A 119 -11.59 -7.11 3.23
N VAL A 120 -10.91 -7.46 4.33
CA VAL A 120 -9.44 -7.56 4.45
C VAL A 120 -9.09 -8.84 5.22
N TRP A 121 -8.22 -9.68 4.64
CA TRP A 121 -7.88 -11.01 5.14
C TRP A 121 -6.85 -10.94 6.29
N PRO A 122 -7.09 -11.52 7.49
CA PRO A 122 -6.23 -11.32 8.67
C PRO A 122 -4.81 -11.86 8.55
N GLY A 123 -4.62 -12.92 7.77
CA GLY A 123 -3.34 -13.55 7.47
C GLY A 123 -2.84 -13.25 6.07
N ALA A 124 -3.51 -12.35 5.33
CA ALA A 124 -2.84 -11.67 4.25
C ALA A 124 -1.85 -10.76 4.96
N VAL A 125 -0.67 -11.31 5.23
CA VAL A 125 0.52 -10.50 5.09
C VAL A 125 0.30 -9.81 3.76
N GLU A 126 0.10 -8.49 3.81
CA GLU A 126 0.66 -7.69 2.74
C GLU A 126 2.03 -8.32 2.54
N GLU A 127 2.22 -8.99 1.40
CA GLU A 127 3.57 -9.11 0.85
C GLU A 127 4.07 -7.70 1.05
N GLU A 128 4.96 -7.48 2.05
CA GLU A 128 5.66 -6.22 2.29
C GLU A 128 5.89 -5.74 0.89
N ALA A 129 5.15 -4.71 0.45
CA ALA A 129 5.08 -4.38 -0.95
C ALA A 129 6.50 -4.01 -1.28
N GLY A 130 7.26 -5.01 -1.73
CA GLY A 130 8.70 -5.00 -1.60
C GLY A 130 9.08 -3.84 -2.45
N PHE A 131 9.63 -2.80 -1.81
CA PHE A 131 9.68 -1.46 -2.35
C PHE A 131 10.01 -1.56 -3.84
N THR A 132 8.97 -1.44 -4.68
CA THR A 132 9.13 -1.71 -6.09
C THR A 132 9.48 -0.36 -6.66
N ALA A 133 10.78 -0.11 -6.71
CA ALA A 133 11.30 1.14 -7.19
C ALA A 133 10.68 1.44 -8.56
N ILE A 134 10.27 2.68 -8.77
CA ILE A 134 9.92 3.24 -10.06
C ILE A 134 11.00 4.26 -10.45
N ALA A 135 11.10 4.58 -11.74
CA ALA A 135 12.10 5.54 -12.23
C ALA A 135 12.08 6.89 -11.47
N ALA A 136 10.90 7.33 -11.02
CA ALA A 136 10.75 8.56 -10.25
C ALA A 136 11.47 8.52 -8.88
N ASP A 137 11.62 7.35 -8.26
CA ASP A 137 12.24 7.21 -6.94
C ASP A 137 13.73 7.54 -6.97
N PHE A 138 14.38 7.29 -8.10
CA PHE A 138 15.78 7.63 -8.35
C PHE A 138 15.99 9.12 -8.60
N SER A 139 14.95 9.87 -8.95
CA SER A 139 15.10 11.27 -9.36
C SER A 139 15.59 12.16 -8.20
N GLY A 140 16.42 13.14 -8.53
CA GLY A 140 17.02 14.09 -7.60
C GLY A 140 18.50 13.84 -7.33
N CYS A 141 19.03 14.48 -6.27
CA CYS A 141 20.44 14.47 -5.97
C CYS A 141 20.81 13.42 -4.90
N TRP A 142 21.88 12.69 -5.21
CA TRP A 142 22.45 11.61 -4.41
C TRP A 142 23.94 11.85 -4.26
N LYS A 143 24.50 11.45 -3.13
CA LYS A 143 25.94 11.52 -2.88
C LYS A 143 26.40 10.17 -2.39
N TYR A 144 27.51 9.67 -2.92
CA TYR A 144 28.17 8.51 -2.35
C TYR A 144 28.57 8.77 -0.90
N ASP A 145 28.37 7.77 -0.04
CA ASP A 145 28.68 7.88 1.38
C ASP A 145 30.18 8.07 1.64
N ASP A 146 31.02 7.39 0.86
CA ASP A 146 32.48 7.35 1.05
C ASP A 146 33.27 8.24 0.08
N TYR A 147 32.61 8.91 -0.88
CA TYR A 147 33.28 9.69 -1.93
C TYR A 147 32.73 11.12 -2.05
N GLY A 148 33.59 12.06 -2.47
CA GLY A 148 33.20 13.41 -2.87
C GLY A 148 32.60 13.41 -4.28
N VAL A 149 31.56 12.59 -4.50
CA VAL A 149 30.93 12.39 -5.82
C VAL A 149 29.42 12.38 -5.63
N TRP A 150 28.75 13.18 -6.46
CA TRP A 150 27.32 13.34 -6.50
C TRP A 150 26.77 12.82 -7.82
N LEU A 151 25.56 12.28 -7.77
CA LEU A 151 24.77 11.90 -8.92
C LEU A 151 23.46 12.67 -8.88
N TYR A 152 23.19 13.46 -9.91
CA TYR A 152 21.89 14.07 -10.11
C TYR A 152 21.14 13.31 -11.20
N ILE A 153 19.96 12.78 -10.88
CA ILE A 153 19.13 12.02 -11.82
C ILE A 153 17.92 12.88 -12.19
N TYR A 154 17.83 13.24 -13.47
CA TYR A 154 16.71 14.00 -14.01
C TYR A 154 15.56 13.06 -14.41
N GLY A 155 14.32 13.52 -14.26
CA GLY A 155 13.13 12.74 -14.63
C GLY A 155 12.92 12.58 -16.14
N ASP A 156 13.71 13.25 -16.96
CA ASP A 156 13.59 13.30 -18.42
C ASP A 156 14.44 12.24 -19.17
N GLY A 157 15.15 11.38 -18.42
CA GLY A 157 16.03 10.36 -18.98
C GLY A 157 17.52 10.70 -18.93
N HIS A 158 17.91 11.82 -18.32
CA HIS A 158 19.30 12.25 -18.17
C HIS A 158 19.82 12.15 -16.73
N TYR A 159 21.15 12.19 -16.57
CA TYR A 159 21.80 12.33 -15.28
C TYR A 159 23.12 13.12 -15.40
N ASP A 160 23.63 13.61 -14.28
CA ASP A 160 24.95 14.25 -14.17
C ASP A 160 25.75 13.68 -12.99
N TRP A 161 26.97 13.23 -13.25
CA TRP A 161 27.97 12.95 -12.24
C TRP A 161 28.75 14.23 -11.94
N ILE A 162 28.82 14.59 -10.67
CA ILE A 162 29.51 15.80 -10.23
C ILE A 162 30.58 15.40 -9.23
N TYR A 163 31.83 15.64 -9.60
CA TYR A 163 33.00 15.29 -8.79
C TYR A 163 33.47 16.52 -8.00
N GLU A 164 33.94 16.33 -6.77
CA GLU A 164 34.43 17.42 -5.89
C GLU A 164 35.55 18.27 -6.54
N ASN A 165 36.27 17.72 -7.52
CA ASN A 165 37.30 18.44 -8.25
C ASN A 165 36.77 19.34 -9.37
N GLY A 166 35.45 19.43 -9.57
CA GLY A 166 34.78 20.24 -10.60
C GLY A 166 34.76 19.61 -11.98
N ASP A 167 35.13 18.33 -12.12
CA ASP A 167 34.83 17.57 -13.33
C ASP A 167 33.40 17.02 -13.23
N GLY A 168 32.77 16.76 -14.38
CA GLY A 168 31.45 16.15 -14.43
C GLY A 168 31.22 15.30 -15.67
N TYR A 169 30.21 14.44 -15.63
CA TYR A 169 29.80 13.59 -16.73
C TYR A 169 28.29 13.53 -16.86
N ILE A 170 27.79 14.00 -17.98
CA ILE A 170 26.37 13.95 -18.31
C ILE A 170 26.11 12.75 -19.22
N GLY A 171 25.07 12.00 -18.88
CA GLY A 171 24.65 10.82 -19.63
C GLY A 171 23.14 10.67 -19.73
N SER A 172 22.74 9.48 -20.14
CA SER A 172 21.35 9.05 -20.26
C SER A 172 21.11 7.75 -19.51
N TRP A 173 19.90 7.58 -18.98
CA TRP A 173 19.52 6.38 -18.25
C TRP A 173 18.33 5.67 -18.89
N THR A 174 18.23 4.38 -18.62
CA THR A 174 17.06 3.55 -18.91
C THR A 174 16.62 2.84 -17.65
N PHE A 175 15.32 2.55 -17.53
CA PHE A 175 14.75 1.91 -16.35
C PHE A 175 14.05 0.61 -16.74
N SER A 176 14.39 -0.47 -16.05
CA SER A 176 13.76 -1.78 -16.24
C SER A 176 13.86 -2.62 -14.97
N ASP A 177 12.80 -3.37 -14.67
CA ASP A 177 12.78 -4.37 -13.59
C ASP A 177 13.21 -3.84 -12.20
N GLY A 178 12.97 -2.55 -11.90
CA GLY A 178 13.31 -1.94 -10.61
C GLY A 178 14.72 -1.32 -10.57
N GLU A 179 15.49 -1.45 -11.65
CA GLU A 179 16.87 -0.97 -11.75
C GLU A 179 16.98 0.19 -12.74
N MET A 180 17.85 1.15 -12.44
CA MET A 180 18.24 2.21 -13.34
C MET A 180 19.61 1.91 -13.95
N HIS A 181 19.66 1.76 -15.27
CA HIS A 181 20.88 1.52 -16.03
C HIS A 181 21.36 2.82 -16.67
N LEU A 182 22.54 3.28 -16.27
CA LEU A 182 23.21 4.43 -16.85
C LEU A 182 23.99 3.99 -18.11
N ASP A 183 24.15 4.88 -19.07
CA ASP A 183 24.91 4.64 -20.31
C ASP A 183 26.44 4.54 -20.13
N ASN A 184 26.93 4.75 -18.90
CA ASN A 184 28.32 4.54 -18.50
C ASN A 184 28.57 3.14 -17.88
N ASP A 185 27.61 2.22 -18.03
CA ASP A 185 27.59 0.84 -17.50
C ASP A 185 27.28 0.72 -15.99
N THR A 186 27.05 1.81 -15.25
CA THR A 186 26.60 1.76 -13.84
C THR A 186 25.14 1.33 -13.74
N VAL A 187 24.81 0.45 -12.78
CA VAL A 187 23.43 0.07 -12.46
C VAL A 187 23.10 0.49 -11.03
N LEU A 188 21.95 1.13 -10.85
CA LEU A 188 21.48 1.61 -9.56
C LEU A 188 20.20 0.87 -9.16
N TYR A 189 20.10 0.52 -7.89
CA TYR A 189 18.92 -0.10 -7.29
C TYR A 189 18.75 0.34 -5.84
N PHE A 190 17.54 0.18 -5.30
CA PHE A 190 17.31 0.32 -3.87
C PHE A 190 17.46 -1.05 -3.21
N ASP A 191 18.27 -1.14 -2.16
CA ASP A 191 18.47 -2.37 -1.40
C ASP A 191 17.26 -2.72 -0.51
N GLU A 192 17.38 -3.79 0.28
CA GLU A 192 16.32 -4.25 1.18
C GLU A 192 15.93 -3.23 2.26
N ASP A 193 16.82 -2.28 2.56
CA ASP A 193 16.62 -1.21 3.53
C ASP A 193 16.14 0.10 2.85
N GLY A 194 15.96 0.11 1.52
CA GLY A 194 15.55 1.27 0.74
C GLY A 194 16.68 2.28 0.51
N ILE A 195 17.94 1.84 0.57
CA ILE A 195 19.12 2.66 0.31
C ILE A 195 19.53 2.52 -1.14
N LEU A 196 19.75 3.66 -1.82
CA LEU A 196 20.24 3.67 -3.18
C LEU A 196 21.66 3.11 -3.21
N THR A 197 21.89 2.11 -4.05
CA THR A 197 23.12 1.32 -4.12
C THR A 197 23.49 1.07 -5.58
N ASP A 198 24.78 1.09 -5.91
CA ASP A 198 25.26 0.71 -7.25
C ASP A 198 25.60 -0.79 -7.38
N ASP A 199 25.98 -1.22 -8.59
CA ASP A 199 26.32 -2.61 -8.90
C ASP A 199 27.62 -3.12 -8.25
N ASP A 200 28.46 -2.23 -7.74
CA ASP A 200 29.64 -2.56 -6.93
C ASP A 200 29.30 -2.67 -5.43
N GLY A 201 28.10 -2.24 -5.02
CA GLY A 201 27.61 -2.27 -3.65
C GLY A 201 27.92 -1.01 -2.85
N ASP A 202 28.36 0.06 -3.52
CA ASP A 202 28.57 1.36 -2.88
C ASP A 202 27.22 2.09 -2.75
N THR A 203 27.03 2.76 -1.61
CA THR A 203 25.75 3.33 -1.21
C THR A 203 25.74 4.84 -1.37
N PHE A 204 24.53 5.37 -1.59
CA PHE A 204 24.27 6.79 -1.70
C PHE A 204 23.31 7.25 -0.63
N ALA A 205 23.60 8.40 -0.04
CA ALA A 205 22.65 9.18 0.71
C ALA A 205 21.98 10.22 -0.18
N ARG A 206 20.72 10.55 0.13
CA ARG A 206 20.09 11.76 -0.39
C ARG A 206 20.96 12.97 -0.06
N SER A 207 21.21 13.82 -1.04
CA SER A 207 22.05 15.01 -0.91
C SER A 207 21.47 16.19 -1.69
N THR A 208 22.08 17.36 -1.53
CA THR A 208 21.99 18.49 -2.48
C THR A 208 23.29 18.58 -3.28
N LEU A 209 23.26 19.31 -4.40
CA LEU A 209 24.44 19.53 -5.25
C LEU A 209 25.57 20.25 -4.49
N PRO A 210 26.85 19.96 -4.79
CA PRO A 210 27.96 20.75 -4.29
C PRO A 210 27.91 22.14 -4.94
N ASN A 211 27.88 23.19 -4.13
CA ASN A 211 27.79 24.59 -4.57
C ASN A 211 29.01 24.95 -5.45
N GLU A 212 28.82 25.16 -6.76
CA GLU A 212 29.87 25.68 -7.63
C GLU A 212 30.12 27.17 -7.31
N GLY A 213 31.06 27.43 -6.40
CA GLY A 213 31.66 28.77 -6.28
C GLY A 213 31.72 29.39 -4.88
N SER A 214 31.32 28.70 -3.83
CA SER A 214 31.39 29.23 -2.46
C SER A 214 32.18 28.29 -1.56
N ASP A 215 33.17 28.86 -0.87
CA ASP A 215 33.78 28.33 0.36
C ASP A 215 32.74 27.51 1.16
N PRO A 216 33.00 26.24 1.53
CA PRO A 216 31.99 25.31 2.09
C PRO A 216 31.66 25.61 3.57
N GLY A 217 31.55 26.89 3.92
CA GLY A 217 31.42 27.38 5.28
C GLY A 217 30.07 28.00 5.63
N ASP A 218 29.27 28.47 4.68
CA ASP A 218 27.97 29.11 4.97
C ASP A 218 27.10 29.07 3.69
N SER A 219 25.90 28.46 3.74
CA SER A 219 24.64 28.97 3.11
C SER A 219 23.50 27.94 2.91
N TRP A 220 23.32 26.93 3.77
CA TRP A 220 22.00 26.28 3.93
C TRP A 220 21.66 25.98 5.40
N ASP A 221 22.39 26.59 6.34
CA ASP A 221 22.08 26.57 7.76
C ASP A 221 20.93 27.56 8.06
N GLY A 222 19.73 27.23 7.58
CA GLY A 222 18.53 28.01 7.92
C GLY A 222 17.24 27.68 7.17
N LEU A 223 17.20 26.60 6.37
CA LEU A 223 15.97 26.22 5.67
C LEU A 223 14.82 25.89 6.63
N ASP A 224 13.60 26.33 6.31
CA ASP A 224 12.39 25.99 7.05
C ASP A 224 11.83 24.64 6.52
N TRP A 225 12.06 23.58 7.29
CA TRP A 225 11.84 22.19 6.90
C TRP A 225 10.36 21.75 6.96
N ASP A 226 9.43 22.63 7.34
CA ASP A 226 8.00 22.32 7.52
C ASP A 226 7.09 22.89 6.39
N SER A 227 7.68 23.27 5.25
CA SER A 227 6.94 23.91 4.14
C SER A 227 5.97 22.97 3.43
N ASN A 228 4.77 23.44 3.13
CA ASN A 228 3.73 22.75 2.36
C ASN A 228 3.35 23.58 1.12
N ALA A 229 2.49 23.03 0.24
CA ALA A 229 2.12 23.70 -1.02
C ALA A 229 1.60 25.14 -0.81
N GLU A 230 0.86 25.39 0.27
CA GLU A 230 0.26 26.70 0.56
C GLU A 230 1.32 27.79 0.80
N ASP A 231 2.51 27.41 1.26
CA ASP A 231 3.60 28.35 1.52
C ASP A 231 4.17 28.92 0.21
N PHE A 232 4.07 28.18 -0.90
CA PHE A 232 4.52 28.61 -2.23
C PHE A 232 3.50 29.47 -2.98
N TYR A 233 2.26 29.57 -2.52
CA TYR A 233 1.20 30.28 -3.26
C TYR A 233 1.47 31.77 -3.36
N GLY A 234 1.22 32.32 -4.56
CA GLY A 234 1.43 33.72 -4.85
C GLY A 234 2.54 33.95 -5.86
N CYS A 235 3.06 35.18 -5.87
CA CYS A 235 4.00 35.65 -6.88
C CYS A 235 5.43 35.73 -6.32
N TRP A 236 6.37 35.20 -7.08
CA TRP A 236 7.80 35.20 -6.81
C TRP A 236 8.52 35.91 -7.94
N GLU A 237 9.48 36.77 -7.63
CA GLU A 237 10.24 37.56 -8.62
C GLU A 237 11.72 37.20 -8.56
N ALA A 238 12.33 36.92 -9.72
CA ALA A 238 13.75 36.62 -9.81
C ALA A 238 14.61 37.88 -9.55
N TYR A 239 15.70 37.73 -8.79
CA TYR A 239 16.56 38.87 -8.47
C TYR A 239 17.27 39.44 -9.71
N GLY A 240 16.95 40.69 -10.04
CA GLY A 240 17.65 41.42 -11.12
C GLY A 240 17.16 41.07 -12.52
N GLU A 241 16.10 40.27 -12.63
CA GLU A 241 15.45 39.90 -13.88
C GLU A 241 13.98 40.35 -13.86
N TYR A 242 13.42 40.67 -15.02
CA TYR A 242 11.97 40.97 -15.14
C TYR A 242 11.22 39.65 -15.37
N ILE A 243 11.35 38.72 -14.42
CA ILE A 243 10.76 37.38 -14.48
C ILE A 243 10.00 37.12 -13.17
N TRP A 244 8.76 36.68 -13.31
CA TRP A 244 7.90 36.29 -12.19
C TRP A 244 7.36 34.87 -12.38
N LEU A 245 7.26 34.14 -11.28
CA LEU A 245 6.59 32.87 -11.18
C LEU A 245 5.37 33.04 -10.28
N TYR A 246 4.19 32.74 -10.79
CA TYR A 246 2.96 32.75 -10.02
C TYR A 246 2.49 31.32 -9.77
N ILE A 247 2.32 30.93 -8.51
CA ILE A 247 1.83 29.61 -8.10
C ILE A 247 0.37 29.73 -7.65
N TYR A 248 -0.52 28.97 -8.28
CA TYR A 248 -1.95 28.94 -8.00
C TYR A 248 -2.31 27.82 -7.00
N ASP A 249 -3.43 27.98 -6.28
CA ASP A 249 -3.94 27.00 -5.32
C ASP A 249 -4.62 25.77 -5.97
N ASP A 250 -4.72 25.75 -7.30
CA ASP A 250 -5.36 24.70 -8.09
C ASP A 250 -4.39 23.68 -8.68
N GLY A 251 -3.11 23.75 -8.32
CA GLY A 251 -2.06 22.86 -8.84
C GLY A 251 -1.39 23.34 -10.12
N THR A 252 -1.65 24.58 -10.54
CA THR A 252 -1.02 25.20 -11.72
C THR A 252 -0.07 26.33 -11.35
N TYR A 253 0.77 26.72 -12.29
CA TYR A 253 1.60 27.93 -12.19
C TYR A 253 1.74 28.62 -13.53
N GLU A 254 2.22 29.85 -13.51
CA GLU A 254 2.48 30.66 -14.70
C GLU A 254 3.76 31.49 -14.56
N TRP A 255 4.58 31.47 -15.60
CA TRP A 255 5.72 32.37 -15.73
C TRP A 255 5.34 33.63 -16.51
N PHE A 256 5.74 34.79 -16.00
CA PHE A 256 5.61 36.09 -16.62
C PHE A 256 7.00 36.71 -16.82
N GLY A 257 7.18 37.46 -17.90
CA GLY A 257 8.46 38.12 -18.20
C GLY A 257 9.06 37.72 -19.56
N ASP A 258 10.22 38.28 -19.89
CA ASP A 258 10.85 38.13 -21.22
C ASP A 258 11.66 36.83 -21.33
N TYR A 259 10.97 35.70 -21.14
CA TYR A 259 11.39 34.41 -21.69
C TYR A 259 10.74 34.29 -23.08
N ASP A 260 11.35 34.93 -24.09
CA ASP A 260 10.91 34.93 -25.50
C ASP A 260 9.44 35.36 -25.78
N GLY A 261 8.77 36.00 -24.83
CA GLY A 261 7.43 36.58 -24.98
C GLY A 261 6.27 35.59 -24.98
N SER A 262 6.44 34.41 -24.38
CA SER A 262 5.33 33.48 -24.14
C SER A 262 5.13 33.24 -22.65
N ASP A 263 4.00 33.73 -22.12
CA ASP A 263 3.48 33.32 -20.82
C ASP A 263 3.36 31.79 -20.83
N TRP A 264 4.02 31.14 -19.88
CA TRP A 264 4.12 29.69 -19.85
C TRP A 264 3.40 29.16 -18.62
N ILE A 265 2.32 28.41 -18.86
CA ILE A 265 1.47 27.81 -17.84
C ILE A 265 1.77 26.31 -17.77
N GLY A 266 1.94 25.81 -16.55
CA GLY A 266 2.19 24.40 -16.28
C GLY A 266 1.45 23.89 -15.05
N THR A 267 1.74 22.66 -14.68
CA THR A 267 1.27 21.99 -13.46
C THR A 267 2.44 21.71 -12.53
N TYR A 268 2.20 21.78 -11.22
CA TYR A 268 3.22 21.44 -10.23
C TYR A 268 2.72 20.32 -9.31
N TYR A 269 3.66 19.68 -8.63
CA TYR A 269 3.38 18.79 -7.50
C TYR A 269 4.39 19.03 -6.39
N MET A 270 4.06 18.57 -5.18
CA MET A 270 4.99 18.61 -4.05
C MET A 270 5.76 17.29 -3.96
N LEU A 271 7.07 17.38 -3.80
CA LEU A 271 7.93 16.26 -3.41
C LEU A 271 8.55 16.58 -2.05
N GLY A 272 7.93 16.08 -0.98
CA GLY A 272 8.27 16.53 0.38
C GLY A 272 7.97 18.01 0.57
N ASN A 273 9.00 18.81 0.89
CA ASN A 273 8.93 20.26 1.05
C ASN A 273 9.35 21.04 -0.21
N ALA A 274 9.63 20.35 -1.32
CA ALA A 274 10.02 20.98 -2.57
C ALA A 274 8.82 21.10 -3.52
N LEU A 275 8.69 22.27 -4.14
CA LEU A 275 7.76 22.52 -5.23
C LEU A 275 8.41 22.07 -6.54
N VAL A 276 7.82 21.09 -7.23
CA VAL A 276 8.34 20.56 -8.48
C VAL A 276 7.41 20.94 -9.63
N LEU A 277 7.93 21.72 -10.56
CA LEU A 277 7.25 22.09 -11.78
C LEU A 277 7.28 20.93 -12.78
N ASP A 278 6.30 20.84 -13.68
CA ASP A 278 6.28 19.85 -14.78
C ASP A 278 7.43 20.01 -15.80
N THR A 279 8.16 21.13 -15.78
CA THR A 279 9.47 21.28 -16.45
C THR A 279 10.64 20.63 -15.72
N SER A 280 10.42 20.02 -14.56
CA SER A 280 11.47 19.52 -13.66
C SER A 280 12.33 20.62 -13.02
N VAL A 281 11.82 21.86 -12.96
CA VAL A 281 12.39 22.91 -12.09
C VAL A 281 11.88 22.68 -10.68
N VAL A 282 12.78 22.69 -9.71
CA VAL A 282 12.52 22.41 -8.30
C VAL A 282 12.81 23.66 -7.49
N PHE A 283 11.85 24.07 -6.66
CA PHE A 283 12.00 25.17 -5.72
C PHE A 283 11.93 24.71 -4.27
N VAL A 284 12.78 25.28 -3.43
CA VAL A 284 12.74 25.15 -1.97
C VAL A 284 12.85 26.52 -1.32
N PHE A 285 12.33 26.66 -0.10
CA PHE A 285 12.55 27.89 0.67
C PHE A 285 13.99 27.98 1.15
N ASN A 286 14.60 29.17 1.08
CA ASN A 286 15.82 29.51 1.81
C ASN A 286 15.53 30.05 3.22
N GLU A 287 16.57 30.34 3.98
CA GLU A 287 16.47 30.88 5.36
C GLU A 287 15.84 32.27 5.44
N TYR A 288 15.74 32.98 4.32
CA TYR A 288 15.18 34.32 4.21
C TYR A 288 13.70 34.32 3.80
N GLY A 289 13.13 33.15 3.50
CA GLY A 289 11.76 32.99 3.02
C GLY A 289 11.60 33.24 1.52
N ASP A 290 12.70 33.30 0.77
CA ASP A 290 12.70 33.32 -0.70
C ASP A 290 12.69 31.88 -1.22
N ILE A 291 12.16 31.64 -2.41
CA ILE A 291 12.25 30.34 -3.08
C ILE A 291 13.53 30.29 -3.90
N VAL A 292 14.21 29.15 -3.94
CA VAL A 292 15.47 28.97 -4.66
C VAL A 292 15.35 27.76 -5.55
N ASP A 293 15.74 27.92 -6.82
CA ASP A 293 15.75 26.81 -7.76
C ASP A 293 16.98 25.89 -7.57
N GLN A 294 16.98 24.77 -8.28
CA GLN A 294 18.09 23.81 -8.30
C GLN A 294 19.44 24.37 -8.81
N ASP A 295 19.41 25.49 -9.53
CA ASP A 295 20.59 26.17 -10.06
C ASP A 295 21.11 27.26 -9.10
N GLY A 296 20.44 27.46 -7.96
CA GLY A 296 20.78 28.44 -6.95
C GLY A 296 20.26 29.85 -7.24
N ASN A 297 19.30 30.00 -8.15
CA ASN A 297 18.65 31.28 -8.41
C ASN A 297 17.54 31.52 -7.39
N ASP A 298 17.68 32.58 -6.61
CA ASP A 298 16.66 33.01 -5.66
C ASP A 298 15.53 33.79 -6.37
N MET A 299 14.30 33.61 -5.88
CA MET A 299 13.14 34.44 -6.18
C MET A 299 12.46 34.87 -4.89
N TYR A 300 12.18 36.17 -4.77
CA TYR A 300 11.59 36.74 -3.57
C TYR A 300 10.09 36.97 -3.73
N ALA A 301 9.35 36.92 -2.63
CA ALA A 301 7.91 37.18 -2.66
C ALA A 301 7.61 38.60 -3.17
N SER A 302 6.78 38.70 -4.20
CA SER A 302 6.46 39.95 -4.90
C SER A 302 4.97 40.03 -5.25
N GLU A 303 4.58 41.08 -5.96
CA GLU A 303 3.25 41.22 -6.58
C GLU A 303 3.44 41.26 -8.10
N LEU A 304 2.51 40.65 -8.86
CA LEU A 304 2.55 40.76 -10.31
C LEU A 304 2.44 42.24 -10.73
N PRO A 305 3.28 42.70 -11.67
CA PRO A 305 3.15 44.05 -12.23
C PRO A 305 1.75 44.29 -12.82
N ASP A 306 1.26 45.54 -12.72
CA ASP A 306 -0.05 45.98 -13.23
C ASP A 306 -0.32 45.61 -14.71
N GLU A 307 0.72 45.35 -15.50
CA GLU A 307 0.61 44.96 -16.91
C GLU A 307 0.23 43.48 -17.14
N TYR A 308 0.30 42.66 -16.10
CA TYR A 308 -0.04 41.22 -16.11
C TYR A 308 -1.32 40.88 -15.32
N LEU A 309 -2.01 41.88 -14.76
CA LEU A 309 -3.28 41.77 -14.00
C LEU A 309 -4.51 42.13 -14.86
#